data_AF-A0A8H3C7K2-F1
#
_entry.id   AF-A0A8H3C7K2-F1
#
_cell.length_a   1.000
_cell.length_b   1.000
_cell.length_c   1.000
_cell.angle_alpha   90.00
_cell.angle_beta   90.00
_cell.angle_gamma   90.00
#
_symmetry.space_group_name_H-M   'P 1'
#
loop_
_entity.id
_entity.type
_entity.pdbx_description
1 polymer ?
#
loop_
_entity_poly.entity_id
_entity_poly.type
_entity_poly.pdbx_seq_one_letter_code
_entity_poly.pdbx_strand_id
1 'polypeptide(L)'
;MMNLEVLFTAAELSGNQTLAHMALSHANKTIIYGVRPDGSSPHVVLFNETTGDFIREDTIQGYAPNSTWTRGQAWGVYGFAKMFNITTQPQYLETSRSMAKLFLSRLPSGGVPPWDFDAPESNPPADTSAATIAAEGLFILSAAETYLGQTVDA
;
A
#
# COMPACT_ATOMS: atom_id res chain seq x y z
N MET A 1 3.65 -3.82 -4.43
CA MET A 1 2.94 -4.40 -3.26
C MET A 1 2.01 -5.57 -3.62
N MET A 2 1.05 -5.44 -4.54
CA MET A 2 0.07 -6.50 -4.83
C MET A 2 0.67 -7.87 -5.21
N ASN A 3 1.82 -7.87 -5.89
CA ASN A 3 2.41 -9.09 -6.43
C ASN A 3 3.26 -9.88 -5.43
N LEU A 4 3.50 -9.37 -4.20
CA LEU A 4 4.47 -10.00 -3.30
C LEU A 4 4.00 -11.36 -2.76
N GLU A 5 2.68 -11.56 -2.65
CA GLU A 5 2.09 -12.83 -2.19
C GLU A 5 2.53 -14.01 -3.08
N VAL A 6 2.69 -13.81 -4.39
CA VAL A 6 3.14 -14.87 -5.30
C VAL A 6 4.54 -15.39 -4.96
N LEU A 7 5.42 -14.51 -4.45
CA LEU A 7 6.77 -14.88 -4.07
C LEU A 7 6.79 -15.68 -2.76
N PHE A 8 5.90 -15.35 -1.81
CA PHE A 8 5.72 -16.14 -0.60
C PHE A 8 5.17 -17.53 -0.92
N THR A 9 4.10 -17.62 -1.73
CA THR A 9 3.55 -18.90 -2.17
C THR A 9 4.59 -19.74 -2.91
N ALA A 10 5.37 -19.12 -3.81
CA ALA A 10 6.43 -19.84 -4.52
C ALA A 10 7.55 -20.31 -3.58
N ALA A 11 7.91 -19.53 -2.55
CA ALA A 11 8.88 -19.94 -1.54
C ALA A 11 8.39 -21.17 -0.75
N GLU A 12 7.11 -21.18 -0.36
CA GLU A 12 6.49 -22.30 0.35
C GLU A 12 6.47 -23.58 -0.51
N LEU A 13 6.04 -23.46 -1.77
CA LEU A 13 5.93 -24.60 -2.69
C LEU A 13 7.28 -25.19 -3.11
N SER A 14 8.31 -24.35 -3.26
CA SER A 14 9.63 -24.78 -3.74
C SER A 14 10.65 -25.04 -2.63
N GLY A 15 10.39 -24.57 -1.41
CA GLY A 15 11.38 -24.49 -0.33
C GLY A 15 12.45 -23.40 -0.53
N ASN A 16 12.41 -22.62 -1.62
CA ASN A 16 13.40 -21.59 -1.91
C ASN A 16 13.11 -20.28 -1.16
N GLN A 17 13.69 -20.15 0.02
CA GLN A 17 13.53 -18.97 0.90
C GLN A 17 14.04 -17.65 0.29
N THR A 18 14.85 -17.70 -0.77
CA THR A 18 15.29 -16.48 -1.48
C THR A 18 14.11 -15.67 -2.00
N LEU A 19 13.03 -16.32 -2.43
CA LEU A 19 11.83 -15.66 -2.95
C LEU A 19 11.11 -14.86 -1.85
N ALA A 20 11.00 -15.42 -0.65
CA ALA A 20 10.45 -14.71 0.51
C ALA A 20 11.35 -13.52 0.93
N HIS A 21 12.68 -13.69 0.93
CA HIS A 21 13.61 -12.60 1.20
C HIS A 21 13.51 -11.45 0.18
N MET A 22 13.31 -11.76 -1.09
CA MET A 22 13.07 -10.74 -2.13
C MET A 22 11.78 -9.97 -1.87
N ALA A 23 10.69 -10.66 -1.49
CA ALA A 23 9.42 -10.03 -1.16
C ALA A 23 9.54 -9.09 0.05
N LEU A 24 10.20 -9.55 1.12
CA LEU A 24 10.47 -8.75 2.32
C LEU A 24 11.34 -7.53 2.01
N SER A 25 12.42 -7.70 1.26
CA SER A 25 13.30 -6.61 0.83
C SER A 25 12.55 -5.56 0.02
N HIS A 26 11.70 -5.98 -0.91
CA HIS A 26 10.85 -5.07 -1.68
C HIS A 26 9.90 -4.30 -0.77
N ALA A 27 9.13 -4.99 0.09
CA ALA A 27 8.17 -4.34 0.98
C ALA A 27 8.85 -3.32 1.91
N ASN A 28 10.01 -3.67 2.49
CA ASN A 28 10.75 -2.78 3.39
C ASN A 28 11.25 -1.52 2.66
N LYS A 29 11.77 -1.66 1.44
CA LYS A 29 12.13 -0.48 0.62
C LYS A 29 10.90 0.36 0.24
N THR A 30 9.77 -0.27 -0.03
CA THR A 30 8.52 0.44 -0.34
C THR A 30 8.01 1.25 0.86
N ILE A 31 8.19 0.79 2.11
CA ILE A 31 7.87 1.63 3.29
C ILE A 31 8.69 2.92 3.27
N ILE A 32 9.99 2.81 3.00
CA ILE A 32 10.93 3.93 3.13
C ILE A 32 10.71 4.98 2.03
N TYR A 33 10.54 4.54 0.78
CA TYR A 33 10.53 5.44 -0.38
C TYR A 33 9.17 5.56 -1.08
N GLY A 34 8.24 4.64 -0.81
CA GLY A 34 6.92 4.58 -1.44
C GLY A 34 5.78 5.05 -0.53
N VAL A 35 6.08 5.53 0.67
CA VAL A 35 5.10 6.08 1.61
C VAL A 35 5.63 7.39 2.16
N ARG A 36 4.86 8.47 1.95
CA ARG A 36 5.18 9.80 2.42
C ARG A 36 4.85 9.96 3.91
N PRO A 37 5.42 10.96 4.61
CA PRO A 37 5.16 11.17 6.03
C PRO A 37 3.69 11.40 6.40
N ASP A 38 2.87 11.92 5.47
CA ASP A 38 1.43 12.13 5.67
C ASP A 38 0.57 10.89 5.39
N GLY A 39 1.19 9.78 4.97
CA GLY A 39 0.53 8.53 4.61
C GLY A 39 0.10 8.45 3.14
N SER A 40 0.35 9.48 2.32
CA SER A 40 0.17 9.39 0.86
C SER A 40 1.29 8.59 0.21
N SER A 41 1.10 8.20 -1.05
CA SER A 41 2.12 7.47 -1.81
C SER A 41 2.35 8.08 -3.19
N PRO A 42 3.61 8.16 -3.67
CA PRO A 42 3.86 8.28 -5.10
C PRO A 42 3.37 7.03 -5.84
N HIS A 43 3.21 7.13 -7.16
CA HIS A 43 2.94 5.95 -7.97
C HIS A 43 4.24 5.19 -8.28
N VAL A 44 5.31 5.90 -8.64
CA VAL A 44 6.58 5.30 -9.04
C VAL A 44 7.72 5.88 -8.20
N VAL A 45 8.67 5.02 -7.85
CA VAL A 45 9.92 5.39 -7.20
C VAL A 45 11.05 4.93 -8.10
N LEU A 46 11.97 5.83 -8.45
CA LEU A 46 13.11 5.53 -9.29
C LEU A 46 14.37 5.37 -8.45
N PHE A 47 15.14 4.33 -8.78
CA PHE A 47 16.42 4.03 -8.17
C PHE A 47 17.51 3.96 -9.24
N ASN A 48 18.75 4.22 -8.85
CA ASN A 48 19.91 3.92 -9.67
C ASN A 48 20.08 2.40 -9.78
N GLU A 49 20.15 1.87 -11.00
CA GLU A 49 20.22 0.42 -11.24
C GLU A 49 21.53 -0.23 -10.77
N THR A 50 22.61 0.55 -10.66
CA THR A 50 23.93 0.07 -10.24
C THR A 50 24.13 0.21 -8.74
N THR A 51 23.80 1.37 -8.17
CA THR A 51 24.06 1.66 -6.74
C THR A 51 22.88 1.33 -5.84
N GLY A 52 21.66 1.31 -6.38
CA GLY A 52 20.43 1.19 -5.61
C GLY A 52 20.00 2.47 -4.90
N ASP A 53 20.67 3.60 -5.17
CA ASP A 53 20.33 4.89 -4.55
C ASP A 53 18.99 5.41 -5.06
N PHE A 54 18.20 5.99 -4.16
CA PHE A 54 16.97 6.68 -4.53
C PHE A 54 17.28 7.90 -5.40
N ILE A 55 16.52 8.06 -6.48
CA ILE A 55 16.64 9.19 -7.42
C ILE A 55 15.49 10.17 -7.19
N ARG A 56 14.25 9.72 -7.38
CA ARG A 56 13.06 10.57 -7.24
C ARG A 56 11.76 9.75 -7.16
N GLU A 57 10.71 10.42 -6.72
CA GLU A 57 9.32 10.02 -6.93
C GLU A 57 8.83 10.46 -8.31
N ASP A 58 7.90 9.70 -8.90
CA ASP A 58 7.31 9.99 -10.20
C ASP A 58 5.90 9.38 -10.31
N THR A 59 5.24 9.64 -11.42
CA THR A 59 3.96 9.02 -11.74
C THR A 59 3.80 8.75 -13.24
N ILE A 60 3.15 7.64 -13.57
CA ILE A 60 2.73 7.31 -14.94
C ILE A 60 1.21 7.52 -15.12
N GLN A 61 0.44 7.49 -14.02
CA GLN A 61 -1.03 7.40 -14.06
C GLN A 61 -1.74 8.38 -13.12
N GLY A 62 -1.02 8.95 -12.14
CA GLY A 62 -1.54 10.00 -11.27
C GLY A 62 -1.42 11.37 -11.92
N TYR A 63 -2.05 12.35 -11.29
CA TYR A 63 -2.07 13.74 -11.76
C TYR A 63 -0.67 14.39 -11.81
N ALA A 64 0.14 14.19 -10.77
CA ALA A 64 1.49 14.74 -10.67
C ALA A 64 2.40 13.82 -9.82
N PRO A 65 3.73 13.95 -9.92
CA PRO A 65 4.65 13.17 -9.08
C PRO A 65 4.37 13.28 -7.58
N ASN A 66 3.91 14.45 -7.13
CA ASN A 66 3.54 14.73 -5.75
C ASN A 66 2.04 14.58 -5.45
N SER A 67 1.22 14.14 -6.41
CA SER A 67 -0.19 13.83 -6.17
C SER A 67 -0.38 12.46 -5.53
N THR A 68 -1.63 12.13 -5.20
CA THR A 68 -2.03 10.84 -4.64
C THR A 68 -3.04 10.16 -5.54
N TRP A 69 -2.53 9.38 -6.49
CA TRP A 69 -3.34 8.51 -7.33
C TRP A 69 -4.08 7.45 -6.49
N THR A 70 -5.40 7.43 -6.55
CA THR A 70 -6.22 6.75 -5.52
C THR A 70 -6.11 5.23 -5.58
N ARG A 71 -6.00 4.65 -6.77
CA ARG A 71 -5.72 3.22 -6.93
C ARG A 71 -4.32 2.84 -6.44
N GLY A 72 -3.32 3.69 -6.63
CA GLY A 72 -1.97 3.51 -6.08
C GLY A 72 -1.99 3.48 -4.55
N GLN A 73 -2.70 4.44 -3.95
CA GLN A 73 -2.92 4.49 -2.51
C GLN A 73 -3.61 3.21 -2.00
N ALA A 74 -4.64 2.75 -2.71
CA ALA A 74 -5.38 1.53 -2.36
C ALA A 74 -4.49 0.27 -2.43
N TRP A 75 -3.57 0.17 -3.39
CA TRP A 75 -2.56 -0.90 -3.45
C TRP A 75 -1.64 -0.92 -2.22
N GLY A 76 -1.32 0.24 -1.66
CA GLY A 76 -0.57 0.33 -0.42
C GLY A 76 -1.37 -0.17 0.78
N VAL A 77 -2.62 0.29 0.93
CA VAL A 77 -3.53 -0.14 2.01
C VAL A 77 -3.66 -1.68 2.02
N TYR A 78 -4.09 -2.27 0.89
CA TYR A 78 -4.25 -3.71 0.76
C TYR A 78 -2.92 -4.45 0.92
N GLY A 79 -1.89 -4.01 0.19
CA GLY A 79 -0.64 -4.74 0.10
C GLY A 79 0.09 -4.83 1.44
N PHE A 80 0.13 -3.74 2.21
CA PHE A 80 0.73 -3.76 3.54
C PHE A 80 -0.11 -4.54 4.56
N ALA A 81 -1.45 -4.48 4.48
CA ALA A 81 -2.31 -5.34 5.32
C ALA A 81 -2.06 -6.83 5.05
N LYS A 82 -1.93 -7.23 3.77
CA LYS A 82 -1.56 -8.59 3.38
C LYS A 82 -0.16 -8.98 3.86
N MET A 83 0.83 -8.10 3.74
CA MET A 83 2.17 -8.36 4.26
C MET A 83 2.17 -8.60 5.77
N PHE A 84 1.37 -7.84 6.53
CA PHE A 84 1.17 -8.13 7.96
C PHE A 84 0.54 -9.50 8.16
N ASN A 85 -0.53 -9.84 7.44
CA ASN A 85 -1.19 -11.13 7.57
C ASN A 85 -0.25 -12.33 7.28
N ILE A 86 0.68 -12.17 6.33
CA ILE A 86 1.66 -13.21 5.97
C ILE A 86 2.82 -13.29 6.97
N THR A 87 3.30 -12.16 7.48
CA THR A 87 4.60 -12.10 8.20
C THR A 87 4.48 -11.74 9.67
N THR A 88 3.33 -11.25 10.11
CA THR A 88 3.07 -10.71 11.46
C THR A 88 4.00 -9.55 11.87
N GLN A 89 4.71 -8.92 10.93
CA GLN A 89 5.64 -7.82 11.24
C GLN A 89 4.90 -6.49 11.47
N PRO A 90 4.97 -5.87 12.68
CA PRO A 90 4.14 -4.72 13.04
C PRO A 90 4.28 -3.51 12.10
N GLN A 91 5.47 -3.29 11.53
CA GLN A 91 5.71 -2.18 10.61
C GLN A 91 4.75 -2.18 9.41
N TYR A 92 4.35 -3.34 8.89
CA TYR A 92 3.40 -3.43 7.77
C TYR A 92 1.98 -3.05 8.19
N LEU A 93 1.57 -3.41 9.41
CA LEU A 93 0.29 -2.99 9.96
C LEU A 93 0.24 -1.46 10.11
N GLU A 94 1.28 -0.88 10.72
CA GLU A 94 1.38 0.57 10.91
C GLU A 94 1.39 1.33 9.58
N THR A 95 2.10 0.82 8.57
CA THR A 95 2.09 1.42 7.23
C THR A 95 0.70 1.34 6.59
N SER A 96 0.04 0.18 6.62
CA SER A 96 -1.33 0.04 6.09
C SER A 96 -2.30 0.99 6.80
N ARG A 97 -2.22 1.08 8.13
CA ARG A 97 -3.03 1.98 8.96
C ARG A 97 -2.82 3.44 8.59
N SER A 98 -1.57 3.88 8.40
CA SER A 98 -1.24 5.25 7.98
C SER A 98 -1.86 5.57 6.62
N MET A 99 -1.67 4.69 5.64
CA MET A 99 -2.20 4.86 4.30
C MET A 99 -3.73 4.83 4.26
N ALA A 100 -4.36 3.99 5.09
CA ALA A 100 -5.81 3.88 5.23
C ALA A 100 -6.39 5.15 5.84
N LYS A 101 -5.75 5.73 6.87
CA LYS A 101 -6.17 7.00 7.47
C LYS A 101 -6.21 8.12 6.43
N LEU A 102 -5.17 8.25 5.61
CA LEU A 102 -5.15 9.25 4.54
C LEU A 102 -6.28 8.99 3.52
N PHE A 103 -6.42 7.76 3.03
CA PHE A 103 -7.47 7.39 2.06
C PHE A 103 -8.87 7.70 2.58
N LEU A 104 -9.19 7.30 3.82
CA LEU A 104 -10.49 7.54 4.45
C LEU A 104 -10.73 9.03 4.72
N SER A 105 -9.70 9.78 5.12
CA SER A 105 -9.84 11.22 5.40
C SER A 105 -10.17 12.06 4.17
N ARG A 106 -9.84 11.55 2.97
CA ARG A 106 -10.08 12.21 1.69
C ARG A 106 -11.24 11.60 0.89
N LEU A 107 -11.92 10.60 1.44
CA LEU A 107 -13.03 9.94 0.76
C LEU A 107 -14.26 10.87 0.74
N PRO A 108 -14.93 11.03 -0.41
CA PRO A 108 -16.18 11.78 -0.45
C PRO A 108 -17.31 11.02 0.28
N SER A 109 -18.39 11.72 0.60
CA SER A 109 -19.54 11.13 1.33
C SER A 109 -20.17 9.93 0.63
N GLY A 110 -20.05 9.81 -0.69
CA GLY A 110 -20.52 8.67 -1.47
C GLY A 110 -19.63 7.41 -1.38
N GLY A 111 -18.47 7.48 -0.71
CA GLY A 111 -17.59 6.33 -0.49
C GLY A 111 -16.74 5.89 -1.69
N VAL A 112 -16.90 6.52 -2.86
CA VAL A 112 -16.11 6.23 -4.06
C VAL A 112 -15.12 7.38 -4.29
N PRO A 113 -13.80 7.13 -4.28
CA PRO A 113 -12.81 8.19 -4.45
C PRO A 113 -12.79 8.69 -5.91
N PRO A 114 -12.23 9.89 -6.14
CA PRO A 114 -11.84 10.29 -7.49
C PRO A 114 -10.68 9.42 -8.01
N TRP A 115 -10.31 9.57 -9.28
CA TRP A 115 -9.13 8.90 -9.86
C TRP A 115 -7.80 9.34 -9.24
N ASP A 116 -7.69 10.58 -8.77
CA ASP A 116 -6.57 11.12 -8.00
C ASP A 116 -7.11 12.13 -6.98
N PHE A 117 -6.59 12.11 -5.75
CA PHE A 117 -7.08 12.99 -4.67
C PHE A 117 -6.66 14.45 -4.84
N ASP A 118 -5.63 14.73 -5.63
CA ASP A 118 -5.10 16.08 -5.84
C ASP A 118 -5.39 16.60 -7.26
N ALA A 119 -6.27 15.91 -8.00
CA ALA A 119 -6.69 16.34 -9.33
C ALA A 119 -7.44 17.69 -9.25
N PRO A 120 -7.15 18.65 -10.16
CA PRO A 120 -7.63 20.02 -10.04
C PRO A 120 -9.07 20.20 -10.55
N GLU A 121 -9.68 19.17 -11.12
CA GLU A 121 -11.03 19.28 -11.65
C GLU A 121 -12.05 19.48 -10.52
N SER A 122 -13.13 20.23 -10.79
CA SER A 122 -14.21 20.42 -9.82
C SER A 122 -15.08 19.17 -9.63
N ASN A 123 -15.07 18.26 -10.61
CA ASN A 123 -15.78 16.99 -10.57
C ASN A 123 -14.92 15.89 -11.23
N PRO A 124 -13.83 15.46 -10.56
CA PRO A 124 -12.92 14.47 -11.11
C PRO A 124 -13.64 13.12 -11.31
N PRO A 125 -13.36 12.39 -12.40
CA PRO A 125 -13.92 11.06 -12.61
C PRO A 125 -13.69 10.13 -11.42
N ALA A 126 -14.70 9.34 -11.07
CA ALA A 126 -14.63 8.38 -9.98
C ALA A 126 -13.75 7.17 -10.33
N ASP A 127 -13.09 6.60 -9.34
CA ASP A 127 -12.37 5.34 -9.44
C ASP A 127 -12.96 4.29 -8.49
N THR A 128 -13.96 3.57 -8.98
CA THR A 128 -14.59 2.46 -8.24
C THR A 128 -13.62 1.31 -8.00
N SER A 129 -12.58 1.15 -8.83
CA SER A 129 -11.59 0.11 -8.60
C SER A 129 -10.78 0.41 -7.34
N ALA A 130 -10.34 1.67 -7.17
CA ALA A 130 -9.68 2.11 -5.94
C ALA A 130 -10.56 1.87 -4.69
N ALA A 131 -11.86 2.16 -4.78
CA ALA A 131 -12.81 1.87 -3.69
C ALA A 131 -12.83 0.38 -3.32
N THR A 132 -12.98 -0.50 -4.32
CA THR A 132 -13.03 -1.97 -4.11
C THR A 132 -11.76 -2.49 -3.46
N ILE A 133 -10.60 -2.05 -3.95
CA ILE A 133 -9.30 -2.46 -3.44
C ILE A 133 -9.11 -2.00 -2.00
N ALA A 134 -9.43 -0.74 -1.72
CA ALA A 134 -9.29 -0.18 -0.38
C ALA A 134 -10.24 -0.87 0.59
N ALA A 135 -11.49 -1.15 0.20
CA ALA A 135 -12.44 -1.88 1.02
C ALA A 135 -11.91 -3.27 1.43
N GLU A 136 -11.35 -4.02 0.47
CA GLU A 136 -10.73 -5.32 0.77
C GLU A 136 -9.53 -5.17 1.72
N GLY A 137 -8.66 -4.20 1.45
CA GLY A 137 -7.53 -3.89 2.33
C GLY A 137 -7.96 -3.52 3.75
N LEU A 138 -9.06 -2.77 3.90
CA LEU A 138 -9.64 -2.39 5.18
C LEU A 138 -10.24 -3.59 5.93
N PHE A 139 -10.85 -4.56 5.23
CA PHE A 139 -11.31 -5.79 5.87
C PHE A 139 -10.15 -6.62 6.44
N ILE A 140 -9.07 -6.78 5.66
CA ILE A 140 -7.86 -7.48 6.12
C ILE A 140 -7.24 -6.74 7.31
N LEU A 141 -7.14 -5.40 7.23
CA LEU A 141 -6.65 -4.56 8.31
C LEU A 141 -7.52 -4.70 9.57
N SER A 142 -8.84 -4.66 9.44
CA SER A 142 -9.77 -4.82 10.57
C SER A 142 -9.62 -6.18 11.26
N ALA A 143 -9.42 -7.26 10.50
CA ALA A 143 -9.18 -8.58 11.05
C ALA A 143 -7.87 -8.64 11.84
N ALA A 144 -6.80 -8.03 11.30
CA ALA A 144 -5.50 -7.93 11.96
C ALA A 144 -5.57 -7.15 13.28
N GLU A 145 -6.24 -5.99 13.29
CA GLU A 145 -6.43 -5.17 14.50
C GLU A 145 -7.22 -5.93 15.57
N THR A 146 -8.27 -6.65 15.17
CA THR A 146 -9.09 -7.46 16.09
C THR A 146 -8.27 -8.60 16.72
N TYR A 147 -7.46 -9.29 15.92
CA TYR A 147 -6.58 -10.36 16.40
C TYR A 147 -5.61 -9.83 17.46
N LEU A 148 -4.98 -8.68 17.21
CA LEU A 148 -4.07 -8.07 18.19
C LEU A 148 -4.80 -7.63 19.46
N GLY A 149 -5.99 -7.03 19.35
CA GLY A 149 -6.79 -6.64 20.51
C GLY A 149 -7.13 -7.83 21.42
N GLN A 150 -7.48 -8.97 20.84
CA GLN A 150 -7.73 -10.21 21.59
C GLN A 150 -6.48 -10.75 22.32
N THR A 151 -5.29 -10.57 21.75
CA THR A 151 -4.04 -11.02 22.38
C THR A 151 -3.54 -10.13 23.51
N VAL A 152 -4.00 -8.87 23.58
CA VAL A 152 -3.63 -7.94 24.67
C VAL A 152 -4.52 -8.15 25.90
N ASP A 153 -5.75 -8.63 25.71
CA ASP A 153 -6.74 -8.87 26.76
C ASP A 153 -6.72 -10.31 27.33
N ALA A 154 -5.78 -11.17 26.89
CA ALA A 154 -5.61 -12.55 27.32
C ALA A 154 -4.37 -12.74 28.23
#